data_AF-A0A7G2JZD0-F1
#
_entry.id   AF-A0A7G2JZD0-F1
#
_cell.length_a   1.000
_cell.length_b   1.000
_cell.length_c   1.000
_cell.angle_alpha   90.00
_cell.angle_beta   90.00
_cell.angle_gamma   90.00
#
_symmetry.space_group_name_H-M   'P 1'
#
loop_
_entity.id
_entity.type
_entity.pdbx_description
1 polymer ?
#
loop_
_entity_poly.entity_id
_entity_poly.type
_entity_poly.pdbx_seq_one_letter_code
_entity_poly.pdbx_strand_id
1 'polypeptide(L)'
;DRLARAKDVRGALALVERAEAPYGIVYSTDAKVSQQVKTVAVFPADSHKPVVYPVSIVKGHDNVDSRDFLKYLESDAAKKVLVGYGFSAK
;
A
#
# COMPACT_ATOMS: atom_id res chain seq x y z
N ASP A 1 16.62 21.47 -7.07
CA ASP A 1 15.95 20.19 -7.43
C ASP A 1 14.46 20.37 -7.63
N ARG A 2 13.87 19.66 -8.61
CA ARG A 2 12.43 19.71 -8.92
C ARG A 2 11.76 18.45 -8.40
N LEU A 3 10.66 18.60 -7.66
CA LEU A 3 9.84 17.50 -7.16
C LEU A 3 8.47 17.52 -7.85
N ALA A 4 8.04 16.38 -8.38
CA ALA A 4 6.68 16.18 -8.85
C ALA A 4 5.82 15.61 -7.70
N ARG A 5 5.26 16.51 -6.88
CA ARG A 5 4.44 16.11 -5.72
C ARG A 5 3.05 15.70 -6.20
N ALA A 6 2.75 14.40 -6.11
CA ALA A 6 1.41 13.87 -6.35
C ALA A 6 0.54 13.96 -5.09
N LYS A 7 -0.78 13.84 -5.28
CA LYS A 7 -1.77 13.83 -4.18
C LYS A 7 -1.65 12.59 -3.30
N ASP A 8 -1.28 11.46 -3.89
CA ASP A 8 -1.15 10.16 -3.23
C ASP A 8 -0.12 9.29 -3.98
N VAL A 9 0.16 8.10 -3.43
CA VAL A 9 1.18 7.18 -3.97
C VAL A 9 0.81 6.65 -5.37
N ARG A 10 -0.48 6.50 -5.67
CA ARG A 10 -0.94 6.06 -7.01
C ARG A 10 -0.72 7.15 -8.05
N GLY A 11 -0.93 8.41 -7.67
CA GLY A 11 -0.57 9.56 -8.51
C GLY A 11 0.94 9.62 -8.78
N ALA A 12 1.78 9.35 -7.77
CA ALA A 12 3.23 9.31 -7.95
C ALA A 12 3.67 8.15 -8.86
N LEU A 13 3.10 6.95 -8.68
CA LEU A 13 3.34 5.79 -9.55
C LEU A 13 3.00 6.12 -11.01
N ALA A 14 1.85 6.75 -11.25
CA ALA A 14 1.37 7.05 -12.58
C ALA A 14 2.30 8.00 -13.37
N LEU A 15 3.00 8.91 -12.68
CA LEU A 15 4.02 9.77 -13.32
C LEU A 15 5.21 8.94 -13.83
N VAL A 16 5.59 7.88 -13.10
CA VAL A 16 6.67 6.97 -13.51
C VAL A 16 6.20 6.04 -14.63
N GLU A 17 4.99 5.50 -14.53
CA GLU A 17 4.39 4.66 -15.58
C GLU A 17 4.34 5.39 -16.94
N ARG A 18 4.04 6.69 -16.93
CA ARG A 18 4.00 7.53 -18.14
C ARG A 18 5.36 8.12 -18.53
N ALA A 19 6.44 7.78 -17.83
CA ALA A 19 7.77 8.33 -18.01
C ALA A 19 7.85 9.87 -17.89
N GLU A 20 6.87 10.50 -17.22
CA GLU A 20 6.87 11.93 -16.88
C GLU A 20 7.84 12.23 -15.73
N ALA A 21 8.11 11.24 -14.88
CA ALA A 21 9.15 11.25 -13.87
C ALA A 21 10.07 10.02 -14.04
N PRO A 22 11.41 10.18 -14.07
CA PRO A 22 12.33 9.05 -14.26
C PRO A 22 12.40 8.11 -13.04
N TYR A 23 12.03 8.61 -11.85
CA TYR A 23 12.00 7.86 -10.60
C TYR A 23 10.79 8.27 -9.76
N GLY A 24 10.32 7.35 -8.93
CA GLY A 24 9.29 7.60 -7.93
C GLY A 24 9.55 6.77 -6.68
N ILE A 25 9.08 7.27 -5.53
CA ILE A 25 9.11 6.56 -4.25
C ILE A 25 7.68 6.09 -3.98
N VAL A 26 7.48 4.77 -3.97
CA VAL A 26 6.19 4.10 -3.79
C VAL A 26 6.34 2.91 -2.86
N TYR A 27 5.23 2.31 -2.41
CA TYR A 27 5.30 1.05 -1.68
C TYR A 27 5.61 -0.12 -2.62
N SER A 28 6.20 -1.18 -2.07
CA SER A 28 6.47 -2.41 -2.83
C SER A 28 5.20 -3.04 -3.41
N THR A 29 4.07 -2.92 -2.72
CA THR A 29 2.74 -3.36 -3.17
C THR A 29 2.27 -2.61 -4.41
N ASP A 30 2.56 -1.30 -4.52
CA ASP A 30 2.23 -0.50 -5.71
C ASP A 30 3.08 -0.90 -6.91
N ALA A 31 4.38 -1.09 -6.70
CA ALA A 31 5.29 -1.55 -7.76
C ALA A 31 4.95 -2.98 -8.24
N LYS A 32 4.53 -3.87 -7.32
CA LYS A 32 4.21 -5.27 -7.64
C LYS A 32 3.03 -5.43 -8.60
N VAL A 33 2.03 -4.55 -8.52
CA VAL A 33 0.81 -4.65 -9.33
C VAL A 33 0.92 -3.98 -10.69
N SER A 34 1.94 -3.14 -10.91
CA SER A 34 2.17 -2.48 -12.19
C SER A 34 3.12 -3.28 -13.08
N GLN A 35 2.78 -3.43 -14.35
CA GLN A 35 3.65 -4.03 -15.37
C GLN A 35 4.53 -2.99 -16.08
N GLN A 36 4.34 -1.70 -15.79
CA GLN A 36 4.97 -0.58 -16.50
C GLN A 36 6.18 0.00 -15.76
N VAL A 37 6.41 -0.43 -14.51
CA VAL A 37 7.55 0.00 -13.70
C VAL A 37 8.37 -1.19 -13.23
N LYS A 38 9.57 -0.91 -12.74
CA LYS A 38 10.43 -1.90 -12.07
C LYS A 38 11.02 -1.30 -10.80
N THR A 39 11.16 -2.13 -9.77
CA THR A 39 11.88 -1.75 -8.55
C THR A 39 13.37 -1.66 -8.84
N VAL A 40 13.97 -0.47 -8.66
CA VAL A 40 15.41 -0.25 -8.85
C VAL A 40 16.20 -0.26 -7.54
N ALA A 41 15.54 -0.02 -6.41
CA ALA A 41 16.10 -0.07 -5.07
C ALA A 41 14.99 -0.25 -4.04
N VAL A 42 15.36 -0.72 -2.84
CA VAL A 42 14.49 -0.78 -1.65
C VAL A 42 15.14 0.10 -0.58
N PHE A 43 14.33 0.96 0.05
CA PHE A 43 14.82 1.79 1.15
C PHE A 43 15.21 0.92 2.36
N PRO A 44 16.32 1.22 3.05
CA PRO A 44 16.69 0.53 4.28
C PRO A 44 15.58 0.61 5.34
N ALA A 45 15.35 -0.48 6.08
CA ALA A 45 14.24 -0.56 7.04
C ALA A 45 14.34 0.44 8.20
N ASP A 46 15.55 0.90 8.52
CA ASP A 46 15.85 1.92 9.54
C ASP A 46 15.82 3.36 8.99
N SER A 47 15.69 3.54 7.68
CA SER A 47 15.59 4.87 7.04
C SER A 47 14.20 5.50 7.17
N HIS A 48 13.19 4.73 7.61
CA HIS A 48 11.83 5.20 7.80
C HIS A 48 11.14 4.47 8.95
N LYS A 49 10.01 5.03 9.43
CA LYS A 49 9.15 4.32 10.37
C LYS A 49 8.52 3.09 9.69
N PRO A 50 8.22 2.00 10.42
CA PRO A 50 7.54 0.84 9.84
C PRO A 50 6.26 1.23 9.11
N VAL A 51 6.05 0.70 7.91
CA VAL A 51 4.83 0.90 7.13
C VAL A 51 3.75 -0.04 7.67
N VAL A 52 2.72 0.51 8.31
CA VAL A 52 1.62 -0.24 8.94
C VAL A 52 0.28 0.30 8.46
N TYR A 53 -0.66 -0.61 8.17
CA TYR A 53 -2.02 -0.30 7.73
C TYR A 53 -3.02 -0.68 8.82
N PRO A 54 -3.35 0.25 9.76
CA PRO A 54 -4.33 -0.03 10.80
C PRO A 54 -5.75 -0.09 10.22
N VAL A 55 -6.58 -0.94 10.80
CA VAL A 55 -8.01 -1.00 10.53
C VAL A 55 -8.77 -0.87 11.85
N SER A 56 -9.90 -0.17 11.82
CA SER A 56 -10.75 0.02 13.00
C SER A 56 -12.19 0.33 12.59
N ILE A 57 -13.13 0.07 13.48
CA ILE A 57 -14.53 0.46 13.31
C ILE A 57 -14.66 1.95 13.61
N VAL A 58 -15.34 2.68 12.73
CA VAL A 58 -15.58 4.12 12.91
C VAL A 58 -16.55 4.34 14.08
N LYS A 59 -16.27 5.36 14.91
CA LYS A 59 -17.13 5.74 16.05
C LYS A 59 -18.58 5.94 15.57
N GLY A 60 -19.53 5.30 16.26
CA GLY A 60 -20.96 5.35 15.92
C GLY A 60 -21.40 4.30 14.89
N HIS A 61 -20.48 3.50 14.35
CA HIS A 61 -20.76 2.45 13.36
C HIS A 61 -20.45 1.04 13.85
N ASP A 62 -20.34 0.83 15.17
CA ASP A 62 -20.16 -0.49 15.77
C ASP A 62 -21.48 -1.28 15.75
N ASN A 63 -21.66 -2.02 14.65
CA ASN A 63 -22.79 -2.89 14.39
C ASN A 63 -22.30 -4.28 13.93
N VAL A 64 -23.25 -5.22 13.77
CA VAL A 64 -22.94 -6.61 13.40
C VAL A 64 -22.11 -6.69 12.12
N ASP A 65 -22.53 -6.01 11.05
CA ASP A 65 -21.84 -6.06 9.76
C ASP A 65 -20.40 -5.54 9.84
N SER A 66 -20.18 -4.43 10.55
CA SER A 66 -18.84 -3.85 10.74
C SER A 66 -17.90 -4.76 11.54
N ARG A 67 -18.43 -5.45 12.54
CA ARG A 67 -17.68 -6.40 13.37
C ARG A 67 -17.35 -7.68 12.59
N ASP A 68 -18.31 -8.17 11.80
CA ASP A 68 -18.11 -9.35 10.97
C ASP A 68 -17.09 -9.08 9.87
N PHE A 69 -17.12 -7.90 9.26
CA PHE A 69 -16.12 -7.51 8.27
C PHE A 69 -14.73 -7.31 8.89
N LEU A 70 -14.63 -6.66 10.05
CA LEU A 70 -13.35 -6.53 10.76
C LEU A 70 -12.77 -7.91 11.10
N LYS A 71 -13.60 -8.81 11.64
CA LYS A 71 -13.21 -10.20 11.92
C LYS A 71 -12.78 -10.96 10.67
N TYR A 72 -13.44 -10.73 9.54
CA TYR A 72 -13.05 -11.32 8.26
C TYR A 72 -11.66 -10.81 7.82
N LEU A 73 -11.37 -9.52 7.94
CA LEU A 73 -10.06 -8.96 7.60
C LEU A 73 -8.91 -9.55 8.43
N GLU A 74 -9.20 -10.01 9.66
CA GLU A 74 -8.25 -10.71 10.54
C GLU A 74 -8.10 -12.21 10.24
N SER A 75 -8.95 -12.77 9.37
CA SER A 75 -8.94 -14.21 9.05
C SER A 75 -7.81 -14.63 8.12
N ASP A 76 -7.43 -15.91 8.15
CA ASP A 76 -6.43 -16.48 7.25
C ASP A 76 -6.81 -16.32 5.77
N ALA A 77 -8.09 -16.31 5.44
CA ALA A 77 -8.57 -16.11 4.07
C ALA A 77 -8.20 -14.71 3.58
N ALA A 78 -8.47 -13.67 4.37
CA ALA A 78 -8.11 -12.29 4.04
C ALA A 78 -6.59 -12.09 4.05
N LYS A 79 -5.87 -12.65 5.03
CA LYS A 79 -4.41 -12.61 5.08
C LYS A 79 -3.76 -13.19 3.82
N LYS A 80 -4.26 -14.32 3.31
CA LYS A 80 -3.79 -14.92 2.06
C LYS A 80 -3.96 -13.98 0.86
N VAL A 81 -5.09 -13.30 0.76
CA VAL A 81 -5.33 -12.30 -0.30
C VAL A 81 -4.32 -11.15 -0.19
N LEU A 82 -4.16 -10.58 1.00
CA LEU A 82 -3.22 -9.48 1.25
C LEU A 82 -1.76 -9.85 0.90
N VAL A 83 -1.31 -11.03 1.36
CA VAL A 83 0.02 -11.56 1.03
C VAL A 83 0.17 -11.80 -0.48
N GLY A 84 -0.87 -12.27 -1.15
CA GLY A 84 -0.91 -12.39 -2.61
C GLY A 84 -0.59 -11.08 -3.33
N TYR A 85 -1.11 -9.96 -2.82
CA TYR A 85 -0.82 -8.61 -3.34
C TYR A 85 0.48 -7.98 -2.80
N GLY A 86 1.26 -8.70 -1.98
CA GLY A 86 2.57 -8.25 -1.50
C GLY A 86 2.55 -7.49 -0.17
N PHE A 87 1.42 -7.43 0.53
CA PHE A 87 1.37 -6.94 1.90
C PHE A 87 1.97 -7.97 2.85
N SER A 88 2.57 -7.50 3.95
CA SER A 88 2.91 -8.36 5.07
C SER A 88 1.70 -8.43 6.02
N ALA A 89 1.12 -9.61 6.20
CA ALA A 89 0.10 -9.87 7.21
C ALA A 89 0.76 -10.59 8.40
N LYS A 90 0.62 -10.01 9.61
CA LYS A 90 0.93 -10.69 10.87
C LYS A 90 -0.30 -11.43 11.36
#